data_AF-A0A0M2NST1-F1
#
_entry.id   AF-A0A0M2NST1-F1
#
_cell.length_a   1.000
_cell.length_b   1.000
_cell.length_c   1.000
_cell.angle_alpha   90.00
_cell.angle_beta   90.00
_cell.angle_gamma   90.00
#
_symmetry.space_group_name_H-M   'P 1'
#
loop_
_entity.id
_entity.type
_entity.pdbx_description
1 polymer ?
#
loop_
_entity_poly.entity_id
_entity_poly.type
_entity_poly.pdbx_seq_one_letter_code
_entity_poly.pdbx_strand_id
1 'polypeptide(L)' 'MKINLNWENTFQEYQDILNSGLNPEWLYSAKANMILIPAYTGKGKEFFYTSDIIKASNIVPFFR' A
#
# COMPACT_ATOMS: atom_id res chain seq x y z
N MET A 1 -15.79 -1.90 3.03
CA MET A 1 -14.73 -0.97 3.45
C MET A 1 -14.52 0.06 2.35
N LYS A 2 -14.42 1.36 2.66
CA LYS A 2 -14.07 2.40 1.66
C LYS A 2 -12.63 2.81 1.93
N ILE A 3 -11.71 2.44 1.05
CA ILE A 3 -10.29 2.80 1.17
C ILE A 3 -10.12 4.21 0.59
N ASN A 4 -9.71 5.14 1.44
CA ASN A 4 -9.52 6.55 1.13
C ASN A 4 -8.06 6.82 0.75
N LEU A 5 -7.65 6.36 -0.43
CA LEU A 5 -6.36 6.69 -1.05
C LEU A 5 -6.58 7.50 -2.32
N ASN A 6 -5.62 8.37 -2.64
CA ASN A 6 -5.60 9.03 -3.94
C ASN A 6 -5.03 8.07 -5.00
N TRP A 7 -5.91 7.29 -5.63
CA TRP A 7 -5.52 6.28 -6.61
C TRP A 7 -4.86 6.83 -7.89
N GLU A 8 -4.95 8.14 -8.13
CA GLU A 8 -4.30 8.81 -9.25
C GLU A 8 -2.83 9.20 -8.95
N ASN A 9 -2.42 9.20 -7.68
CA ASN A 9 -1.03 9.46 -7.33
C ASN A 9 -0.13 8.31 -7.80
N THR A 10 1.08 8.62 -8.27
CA THR A 10 2.10 7.60 -8.59
C THR A 10 2.52 6.80 -7.37
N PHE A 11 2.63 7.47 -6.21
CA PHE A 11 3.10 6.88 -4.95
C PHE A 11 2.11 7.14 -3.82
N GLN A 12 2.03 6.19 -2.90
CA GLN A 12 1.37 6.34 -1.60
C GLN A 12 2.43 6.30 -0.49
N GLU A 13 2.38 7.25 0.44
CA GLU A 13 3.19 7.19 1.65
C GLU A 13 2.66 6.09 2.57
N TYR A 14 3.55 5.36 3.25
CA TYR A 14 3.18 4.29 4.18
C TYR A 14 2.13 4.71 5.22
N GLN A 15 2.30 5.89 5.83
CA GLN A 15 1.35 6.39 6.83
C GLN A 15 -0.01 6.75 6.21
N ASP A 16 -0.05 7.22 4.97
CA ASP A 16 -1.31 7.50 4.28
C ASP A 16 -2.07 6.20 4.00
N ILE A 17 -1.37 5.11 3.66
CA ILE A 17 -1.96 3.77 3.50
C ILE A 17 -2.56 3.30 4.83
N LEU A 18 -1.83 3.41 5.93
CA LEU A 18 -2.33 3.03 7.26
C LEU A 18 -3.56 3.86 7.68
N ASN A 19 -3.60 5.14 7.32
CA ASN A 19 -4.71 6.04 7.63
C ASN A 19 -5.85 6.03 6.59
N SER A 20 -5.73 5.23 5.54
CA SER A 20 -6.73 5.18 4.45
C SER A 20 -8.00 4.41 4.79
N GLY A 21 -8.07 3.80 5.97
CA GLY A 21 -9.12 2.85 6.32
C GLY A 21 -8.97 1.51 5.63
N LEU A 22 -7.77 1.16 5.16
CA LEU A 22 -7.36 -0.21 4.83
C LEU A 22 -6.92 -0.93 6.11
N ASN A 23 -7.22 -2.24 6.25
CA ASN A 23 -6.80 -3.00 7.42
C ASN A 23 -5.26 -3.10 7.45
N PRO A 24 -4.56 -2.58 8.48
CA PRO A 24 -3.09 -2.57 8.53
C PRO A 24 -2.45 -3.94 8.35
N GLU A 25 -3.12 -5.01 8.80
CA GLU A 25 -2.63 -6.38 8.66
C GLU A 25 -2.43 -6.78 7.18
N TRP A 26 -3.22 -6.21 6.26
CA TRP A 26 -3.01 -6.45 4.83
C TRP A 26 -1.67 -5.90 4.36
N LEU A 27 -1.32 -4.67 4.78
CA LEU A 27 -0.05 -4.03 4.41
C LEU A 27 1.13 -4.78 5.01
N TYR A 28 1.01 -5.22 6.26
CA TYR A 28 2.04 -6.01 6.93
C TYR A 28 2.25 -7.37 6.25
N SER A 29 1.16 -8.08 5.94
CA SER A 29 1.21 -9.36 5.25
C SER A 29 1.80 -9.23 3.85
N ALA A 30 1.36 -8.23 3.06
CA ALA A 30 1.87 -8.00 1.71
C ALA A 30 3.38 -7.67 1.70
N LYS A 31 3.85 -6.88 2.67
CA LYS A 31 5.28 -6.57 2.85
C LYS A 31 6.08 -7.78 3.30
N ALA A 32 5.63 -8.49 4.34
CA ALA A 32 6.34 -9.64 4.91
C ALA A 32 6.53 -10.76 3.89
N ASN A 33 5.56 -10.93 2.97
CA ASN A 33 5.63 -11.92 1.89
C ASN A 33 6.30 -11.38 0.61
N MET A 34 6.88 -10.18 0.63
CA MET A 34 7.53 -9.53 -0.53
C MET A 34 6.60 -9.35 -1.74
N ILE A 35 5.28 -9.35 -1.52
CA ILE A 35 4.26 -9.12 -2.56
C ILE A 35 4.17 -7.62 -2.88
N LEU A 36 4.37 -6.79 -1.85
CA LEU A 36 4.42 -5.33 -1.97
C LEU A 36 5.76 -4.83 -1.41
N ILE A 37 6.57 -4.21 -2.27
CA ILE A 37 7.92 -3.75 -1.93
C ILE A 37 7.94 -2.22 -1.91
N PRO A 38 8.63 -1.58 -0.94
CA PRO A 38 8.79 -0.13 -0.93
C PRO A 38 9.49 0.40 -2.19
N ALA A 39 9.01 1.55 -2.67
CA ALA A 39 9.65 2.31 -3.72
C ALA A 39 10.73 3.24 -3.14
N TYR A 40 11.89 3.30 -3.80
CA TYR A 40 12.92 4.27 -3.46
C TYR A 40 12.58 5.65 -4.07
N THR A 41 12.29 6.62 -3.21
CA THR A 41 11.93 7.99 -3.65
C THR A 41 12.94 9.06 -3.21
N GLY A 42 13.93 8.71 -2.38
CA GLY A 42 14.90 9.66 -1.81
C GLY A 42 14.33 10.63 -0.76
N LYS A 43 13.06 10.50 -0.35
CA LYS A 43 12.37 11.45 0.53
C LYS A 43 12.45 11.13 2.03
N GLY A 44 13.27 10.15 2.45
CA GLY A 44 13.43 9.77 3.86
C GLY A 44 12.20 9.15 4.51
N LYS A 45 11.15 8.83 3.73
CA LYS A 45 9.97 8.09 4.16
C LYS A 45 9.75 6.87 3.26
N GLU A 46 8.94 5.94 3.74
CA GLU A 46 8.57 4.75 2.98
C GLU A 46 7.37 5.05 2.08
N PHE A 47 7.52 4.72 0.79
CA PHE A 47 6.47 4.90 -0.22
C PHE A 47 6.26 3.59 -0.97
N PHE A 48 5.10 3.48 -1.61
CA PHE A 48 4.74 2.36 -2.47
C PHE A 48 4.17 2.89 -3.77
N TYR A 49 4.47 2.24 -4.89
CA TYR A 49 3.78 2.56 -6.13
C TYR A 49 2.30 2.19 -6.00
N THR A 50 1.42 3.11 -6.36
CA THR A 50 -0.03 2.86 -6.34
C THR A 50 -0.40 1.68 -7.23
N SER A 51 0.27 1.55 -8.38
CA SER A 51 0.10 0.41 -9.28
C SER A 51 0.49 -0.93 -8.64
N ASP A 52 1.50 -0.96 -7.78
CA ASP A 52 1.92 -2.18 -7.10
C ASP A 52 1.00 -2.53 -5.94
N ILE A 53 0.40 -1.54 -5.26
CA ILE A 53 -0.69 -1.77 -4.28
C ILE A 53 -1.87 -2.47 -4.97
N ILE A 54 -2.27 -1.98 -6.16
CA ILE A 54 -3.36 -2.58 -6.93
C ILE A 54 -3.01 -4.01 -7.36
N LYS A 55 -1.78 -4.25 -7.86
CA LYS A 55 -1.33 -5.61 -8.21
C LYS A 55 -1.31 -6.54 -7.00
N ALA A 56 -0.77 -6.09 -5.87
CA ALA A 56 -0.74 -6.85 -4.62
C ALA A 56 -2.14 -7.21 -4.16
N SER A 57 -3.12 -6.30 -4.33
CA SER A 57 -4.52 -6.55 -3.98
C SER A 57 -5.20 -7.66 -4.79
N ASN A 58 -4.66 -7.99 -5.98
CA ASN A 58 -5.14 -9.12 -6.78
C ASN A 58 -4.54 -10.47 -6.31
N ILE A 59 -3.45 -10.44 -5.55
CA ILE A 59 -2.79 -11.65 -5.00
C ILE A 59 -3.28 -11.91 -3.58
N VAL A 60 -3.28 -10.88 -2.74
CA VAL A 60 -3.85 -10.89 -1.39
C VAL A 60 -4.97 -9.87 -1.37
N PRO A 61 -6.25 -10.28 -1.33
CA PRO A 61 -7.36 -9.34 -1.27
C PRO A 61 -7.31 -8.47 -0.02
N PHE A 62 -7.76 -7.22 -0.12
CA PHE A 62 -7.95 -6.38 1.06
C PHE A 62 -8.85 -7.07 2.07
N PHE A 63 -8.40 -7.12 3.32
CA PHE A 63 -9.19 -7.72 4.40
C PHE A 63 -10.45 -6.87 4.64
N ARG A 64 -11.54 -7.54 4.96
CA ARG A 64 -12.84 -6.90 5.19
C ARG A 64 -12.95 -6.26 6.56
#